data_AF-A0A533VIA9-F1
#
_entry.id   AF-A0A533VIA9-F1
#
_cell.length_a   1.000
_cell.length_b   1.000
_cell.length_c   1.000
_cell.angle_alpha   90.00
_cell.angle_beta   90.00
_cell.angle_gamma   90.00
#
_symmetry.space_group_name_H-M   'P 1'
#
loop_
_entity.id
_entity.type
_entity.pdbx_description
1 polymer ?
#
loop_
_entity_poly.entity_id
_entity_poly.type
_entity_poly.pdbx_seq_one_letter_code
_entity_poly.pdbx_strand_id
1 'polypeptide(L)'
;MSSKVATSNKWTELEHNGVAFPPDYVQRGINIKILGEIFFLNREQEELIYAWAKKKDTHYVKDPVFQSNFLSDFKKVIPDRIKSIQKIDDIDMTEAFNLVDKELRIKESEKIRIKSLPREERRRITQEKKLEKEKLKSIYATAKIDGIEVDVANWLVEPPGIFMGRGLHPLRGRWKPRVSAKDVILNLGEDASVPEGPWKAIVHDHYSTWLASWTENLTGKRKYVWLHDSSYLRQDNDKAKYDIAKKLENYIPSIEKEIINQMLYARDTTRKKVATVCYLIYKLAMRVGDEKDTDETDTIGASTLRVEHLRFPKINDKVQIEFNFLGKDSVPWQKTLEIFSPDTKALYENLLFFMKGKDKSDEIFEDITSSKVNKFLRSVDKDNLPNLTAKVFRTYIATAIVKKHLSAPILKANKNESEFKKVYIAKIANLQAAITCNHKKGIDPKNPASKKSWEKFEQSVANKKEKIKQIELELKDKKWK
;
A
#
# COMPACT_ATOMS: atom_id res chain seq x y z
N MET A 1 2.83 3.75 31.68
CA MET A 1 1.45 3.40 32.10
C MET A 1 0.59 3.29 30.85
N SER A 2 0.14 2.07 30.57
CA SER A 2 -0.54 1.66 29.34
C SER A 2 -1.91 2.35 29.23
N SER A 3 -2.17 2.97 28.09
CA SER A 3 -3.46 3.58 27.76
C SER A 3 -4.52 2.49 27.64
N LYS A 4 -5.51 2.49 28.53
CA LYS A 4 -6.76 1.71 28.41
C LYS A 4 -7.46 2.08 27.09
N VAL A 5 -7.25 1.26 26.06
CA VAL A 5 -8.01 1.29 24.81
C VAL A 5 -8.93 0.08 24.84
N ALA A 6 -10.22 0.34 25.05
CA ALA A 6 -11.38 -0.56 24.93
C ALA A 6 -11.10 -2.08 25.05
N THR A 7 -11.09 -2.59 26.29
CA THR A 7 -11.11 -4.00 26.67
C THR A 7 -12.52 -4.58 26.54
N SER A 8 -13.06 -4.68 25.32
CA SER A 8 -14.23 -5.54 25.07
C SER A 8 -13.78 -6.71 24.21
N ASN A 9 -14.13 -7.93 24.64
CA ASN A 9 -13.93 -9.13 23.85
C ASN A 9 -14.55 -8.92 22.46
N LYS A 10 -13.79 -9.24 21.41
CA LYS A 10 -14.22 -9.14 20.02
C LYS A 10 -15.00 -10.36 19.57
N TRP A 11 -14.77 -11.49 20.24
CA TRP A 11 -15.38 -12.77 20.01
C TRP A 11 -15.26 -13.61 21.29
N THR A 12 -16.16 -14.57 21.43
CA THR A 12 -16.15 -15.59 22.51
C THR A 12 -15.66 -16.91 21.95
N GLU A 13 -16.16 -17.29 20.78
CA GLU A 13 -15.74 -18.50 20.06
C GLU A 13 -15.05 -18.12 18.74
N LEU A 14 -13.94 -18.79 18.43
CA LEU A 14 -13.22 -18.61 17.17
C LEU A 14 -12.66 -19.93 16.66
N GLU A 15 -13.17 -20.40 15.53
CA GLU A 15 -12.71 -21.63 14.87
C GLU A 15 -12.24 -21.33 13.44
N HIS A 16 -11.08 -21.85 13.04
CA HIS A 16 -10.61 -21.80 11.64
C HIS A 16 -9.55 -22.86 11.37
N ASN A 17 -9.36 -23.21 10.09
CA ASN A 17 -8.43 -24.28 9.69
C ASN A 17 -6.98 -23.82 9.50
N GLY A 18 -6.54 -22.78 10.22
CA GLY A 18 -5.18 -22.23 10.07
C GLY A 18 -4.97 -21.48 8.75
N VAL A 19 -3.85 -21.74 8.08
CA VAL A 19 -3.42 -21.06 6.84
C VAL A 19 -2.97 -22.08 5.79
N ALA A 20 -3.16 -21.75 4.51
CA ALA A 20 -2.64 -22.56 3.42
C ALA A 20 -1.20 -22.15 3.09
N PHE A 21 -0.29 -23.12 3.05
CA PHE A 21 1.08 -22.88 2.59
C PHE A 21 1.17 -22.98 1.06
N PRO A 22 2.05 -22.18 0.43
CA PRO A 22 2.36 -22.34 -0.98
C PRO A 22 2.98 -23.72 -1.22
N PRO A 23 2.75 -24.33 -2.39
CA PRO A 23 3.31 -25.64 -2.68
C PRO A 23 4.84 -25.62 -2.60
N ASP A 24 5.35 -26.79 -2.28
CA ASP A 24 6.76 -27.08 -2.14
C ASP A 24 7.49 -26.90 -3.48
N TYR A 25 8.72 -26.39 -3.44
CA TYR A 25 9.51 -26.25 -4.65
C TYR A 25 9.84 -27.61 -5.24
N VAL A 26 9.47 -27.83 -6.49
CA VAL A 26 9.84 -29.02 -7.26
C VAL A 26 11.09 -28.69 -8.06
N GLN A 27 12.15 -29.46 -7.83
CA GLN A 27 13.42 -29.31 -8.53
C GLN A 27 13.26 -29.67 -10.01
N ARG A 28 13.89 -28.89 -10.88
CA ARG A 28 13.84 -28.97 -12.35
C ARG A 28 15.20 -29.34 -12.96
N GLY A 29 16.26 -29.45 -12.14
CA GLY A 29 17.59 -29.86 -12.57
C GLY A 29 18.36 -28.74 -13.25
N ILE A 30 18.12 -27.49 -12.86
CA ILE A 30 18.78 -26.32 -13.44
C ILE A 30 20.22 -26.30 -12.98
N ASN A 31 21.16 -26.13 -13.91
CA ASN A 31 22.56 -25.88 -13.59
C ASN A 31 22.91 -24.42 -13.89
N ILE A 32 23.90 -23.92 -13.16
CA ILE A 32 24.52 -22.61 -13.45
C ILE A 32 26.00 -22.83 -13.71
N LYS A 33 26.64 -21.89 -14.41
CA LYS A 33 28.09 -21.86 -14.48
C LYS A 33 28.63 -20.66 -13.73
N ILE A 34 29.70 -20.85 -12.98
CA ILE A 34 30.38 -19.78 -12.27
C ILE A 34 31.84 -19.85 -12.66
N LEU A 35 32.37 -18.76 -13.22
CA LEU A 35 33.74 -18.71 -13.75
C LEU A 35 34.07 -19.83 -14.76
N GLY A 36 33.07 -20.30 -15.51
CA GLY A 36 33.22 -21.38 -16.51
C GLY A 36 33.01 -22.80 -15.97
N GLU A 37 32.96 -23.00 -14.64
CA GLU A 37 32.70 -24.30 -14.02
C GLU A 37 31.20 -24.54 -13.83
N ILE A 38 30.73 -25.77 -14.12
CA ILE A 38 29.33 -26.16 -13.91
C ILE A 38 29.09 -26.40 -12.43
N PHE A 39 28.04 -25.79 -11.90
CA PHE A 39 27.60 -25.97 -10.53
C PHE A 39 26.18 -26.56 -10.48
N PHE A 40 26.08 -27.74 -9.88
CA PHE A 40 24.84 -28.45 -9.64
C PHE A 40 24.15 -27.88 -8.41
N LEU A 41 22.93 -27.36 -8.60
CA LEU A 41 22.16 -26.72 -7.54
C LEU A 41 21.40 -27.76 -6.72
N ASN A 42 21.38 -27.59 -5.40
CA ASN A 42 20.39 -28.27 -4.55
C ASN A 42 19.02 -27.57 -4.65
N ARG A 43 18.00 -28.15 -4.01
CA ARG A 43 16.62 -27.64 -4.04
C ARG A 43 16.50 -26.15 -3.64
N GLU A 44 17.17 -25.74 -2.57
CA GLU A 44 17.09 -24.37 -2.04
C GLU A 44 17.80 -23.37 -2.95
N GLN A 45 19.00 -23.73 -3.41
CA GLN A 45 19.78 -22.92 -4.34
C GLN A 45 19.05 -22.76 -5.68
N GLU A 46 18.42 -23.83 -6.18
CA GLU A 46 17.66 -23.82 -7.42
C GLU A 46 16.40 -22.95 -7.33
N GLU A 47 15.66 -23.00 -6.21
CA GLU A 47 14.49 -22.14 -5.99
C GLU A 47 14.88 -20.65 -6.05
N LEU A 48 16.01 -20.29 -5.43
CA LEU A 48 16.53 -18.94 -5.40
C LEU A 48 16.97 -18.47 -6.80
N ILE A 49 17.75 -19.28 -7.54
CA ILE A 49 18.18 -18.97 -8.92
C ILE A 49 16.97 -18.84 -9.85
N TYR A 50 16.02 -19.75 -9.74
CA TYR A 50 14.80 -19.71 -10.54
C TYR A 50 13.93 -18.47 -10.21
N ALA A 51 13.91 -18.04 -8.94
CA ALA A 51 13.24 -16.79 -8.57
C ALA A 51 13.91 -15.56 -9.19
N TRP A 52 15.24 -15.54 -9.32
CA TRP A 52 15.97 -14.51 -10.05
C TRP A 52 15.67 -14.56 -11.55
N ALA A 53 15.72 -15.75 -12.15
CA ALA A 53 15.42 -15.94 -13.57
C ALA A 53 14.05 -15.39 -13.97
N LYS A 54 13.03 -15.53 -13.10
CA LYS A 54 11.70 -14.93 -13.30
C LYS A 54 11.70 -13.40 -13.35
N LYS A 55 12.79 -12.73 -12.97
CA LYS A 55 12.93 -11.27 -12.97
C LYS A 55 13.78 -10.75 -14.13
N LYS A 56 14.35 -11.61 -14.98
CA LYS A 56 15.30 -11.23 -16.04
C LYS A 56 14.80 -10.11 -16.97
N ASP A 57 13.50 -10.07 -17.26
CA ASP A 57 12.90 -9.07 -18.16
C ASP A 57 12.36 -7.83 -17.42
N THR A 58 12.62 -7.73 -16.12
CA THR A 58 12.19 -6.60 -15.29
C THR A 58 13.30 -5.57 -15.14
N HIS A 59 12.95 -4.32 -14.85
CA HIS A 59 13.94 -3.28 -14.60
C HIS A 59 14.80 -3.53 -13.35
N TYR A 60 14.32 -4.38 -12.44
CA TYR A 60 15.00 -4.69 -11.18
C TYR A 60 16.35 -5.38 -11.37
N VAL A 61 16.51 -6.25 -12.37
CA VAL A 61 17.79 -6.95 -12.57
C VAL A 61 18.91 -6.01 -13.02
N LYS A 62 18.60 -4.77 -13.40
CA LYS A 62 19.57 -3.72 -13.74
C LYS A 62 19.92 -2.83 -12.54
N ASP A 63 19.25 -3.01 -11.40
CA ASP A 63 19.47 -2.20 -10.20
C ASP A 63 20.68 -2.75 -9.41
N PRO A 64 21.74 -1.94 -9.20
CA PRO A 64 22.95 -2.41 -8.52
C PRO A 64 22.71 -2.89 -7.08
N VAL A 65 21.80 -2.24 -6.34
CA VAL A 65 21.48 -2.66 -4.96
C VAL A 65 20.71 -3.97 -4.99
N PHE A 66 19.81 -4.14 -5.97
CA PHE A 66 19.06 -5.37 -6.15
C PHE A 66 19.98 -6.55 -6.46
N GLN A 67 20.93 -6.37 -7.38
CA GLN A 67 21.96 -7.37 -7.70
C GLN A 67 22.84 -7.67 -6.47
N SER A 68 23.35 -6.64 -5.80
CA SER A 68 24.25 -6.80 -4.65
C SER A 68 23.58 -7.54 -3.49
N ASN A 69 22.33 -7.18 -3.16
CA ASN A 69 21.57 -7.85 -2.11
C ASN A 69 21.28 -9.31 -2.46
N PHE A 70 20.91 -9.59 -3.70
CA PHE A 70 20.69 -10.96 -4.16
C PHE A 70 21.95 -11.80 -4.04
N LEU A 71 23.09 -11.29 -4.53
CA LEU A 71 24.38 -11.97 -4.43
C LEU A 71 24.79 -12.21 -2.97
N SER A 72 24.54 -11.25 -2.09
CA SER A 72 24.82 -11.38 -0.66
C SER A 72 24.04 -12.54 -0.03
N ASP A 73 22.78 -12.75 -0.43
CA ASP A 73 21.98 -13.87 0.09
C ASP A 73 22.32 -15.19 -0.62
N PHE A 74 22.57 -15.16 -1.93
CA PHE A 74 23.00 -16.35 -2.67
C PHE A 74 24.33 -16.90 -2.13
N LYS A 75 25.27 -16.01 -1.77
CA LYS A 75 26.54 -16.38 -1.14
C LYS A 75 26.37 -17.14 0.18
N LYS A 76 25.25 -16.99 0.89
CA LYS A 76 25.00 -17.71 2.15
C LYS A 76 24.65 -19.17 1.93
N VAL A 77 24.10 -19.51 0.76
CA VAL A 77 23.63 -20.86 0.44
C VAL A 77 24.58 -21.62 -0.48
N ILE A 78 25.68 -21.03 -0.94
CA ILE A 78 26.71 -21.70 -1.77
C ILE A 78 27.99 -22.01 -0.98
N PRO A 79 28.77 -23.05 -1.38
CA PRO A 79 30.03 -23.40 -0.74
C PRO A 79 31.10 -22.29 -0.84
N ASP A 80 32.00 -22.21 0.13
CA ASP A 80 33.06 -21.18 0.23
C ASP A 80 33.94 -21.10 -1.03
N ARG A 81 34.22 -22.24 -1.66
CA ARG A 81 35.04 -22.33 -2.88
C ARG A 81 34.51 -21.48 -4.05
N ILE A 82 33.22 -21.11 -4.03
CA ILE A 82 32.54 -20.37 -5.11
C ILE A 82 32.07 -18.97 -4.64
N LYS A 83 32.44 -18.55 -3.42
CA LYS A 83 32.05 -17.22 -2.91
C LYS A 83 32.85 -16.05 -3.51
N SER A 84 33.81 -16.34 -4.40
CA SER A 84 34.62 -15.34 -5.13
C SER A 84 33.81 -14.45 -6.08
N ILE A 85 32.59 -14.86 -6.45
CA ILE A 85 31.63 -14.09 -7.27
C ILE A 85 31.52 -12.65 -6.75
N GLN A 86 31.72 -11.65 -7.60
CA GLN A 86 31.54 -10.24 -7.21
C GLN A 86 30.34 -9.61 -7.90
N LYS A 87 30.01 -10.07 -9.11
CA LYS A 87 28.97 -9.53 -9.95
C LYS A 87 27.99 -10.61 -10.35
N ILE A 88 26.77 -10.19 -10.69
CA ILE A 88 25.75 -11.12 -11.17
C ILE A 88 26.16 -11.74 -12.51
N ASP A 89 26.91 -10.98 -13.31
CA ASP A 89 27.42 -11.40 -14.62
C ASP A 89 28.48 -12.51 -14.53
N ASP A 90 29.06 -12.75 -13.34
CA ASP A 90 29.98 -13.88 -13.11
C ASP A 90 29.22 -15.23 -13.03
N ILE A 91 27.88 -15.19 -12.98
CA ILE A 91 26.99 -16.35 -12.92
C ILE A 91 26.24 -16.50 -14.24
N ASP A 92 26.57 -17.54 -15.00
CA ASP A 92 25.80 -17.95 -16.17
C ASP A 92 24.52 -18.67 -15.71
N MET A 93 23.40 -17.96 -15.82
CA MET A 93 22.05 -18.47 -15.53
C MET A 93 21.24 -18.79 -16.80
N THR A 94 21.91 -18.99 -17.95
CA THR A 94 21.25 -19.19 -19.25
C THR A 94 20.25 -20.36 -19.22
N GLU A 95 20.58 -21.46 -18.53
CA GLU A 95 19.66 -22.60 -18.40
C GLU A 95 18.37 -22.21 -17.66
N ALA A 96 18.50 -21.46 -16.56
CA ALA A 96 17.37 -20.94 -15.80
C ALA A 96 16.52 -19.97 -16.63
N PHE A 97 17.16 -19.07 -17.39
CA PHE A 97 16.47 -18.12 -18.26
C PHE A 97 15.71 -18.82 -19.38
N ASN A 98 16.32 -19.80 -20.05
CA ASN A 98 15.71 -20.59 -21.11
C ASN A 98 14.48 -21.35 -20.61
N LEU A 99 14.57 -21.93 -19.41
CA LEU A 99 13.45 -22.60 -18.77
C LEU A 99 12.28 -21.63 -18.52
N VAL A 100 12.55 -20.45 -17.95
CA VAL A 100 11.52 -19.42 -17.72
C VAL A 100 10.88 -18.99 -19.04
N ASP A 101 11.68 -18.79 -20.10
CA ASP A 101 11.17 -18.42 -21.42
C ASP A 101 10.33 -19.54 -22.07
N LYS A 102 10.70 -20.80 -21.86
CA LYS A 102 9.93 -21.96 -22.30
C LYS A 102 8.58 -22.02 -21.58
N GLU A 103 8.57 -21.87 -20.25
CA GLU A 103 7.33 -21.85 -19.45
C GLU A 103 6.42 -20.68 -19.84
N LEU A 104 6.97 -19.50 -20.09
CA LEU A 104 6.22 -18.34 -20.56
C LEU A 104 5.59 -18.59 -21.95
N ARG A 105 6.36 -19.14 -22.90
CA ARG A 105 5.85 -19.50 -24.24
C ARG A 105 4.73 -20.52 -24.18
N ILE A 106 4.87 -21.57 -23.37
CA ILE A 106 3.82 -22.57 -23.14
C ILE A 106 2.57 -21.92 -22.55
N LYS A 107 2.73 -21.01 -21.58
CA LYS A 107 1.60 -20.30 -20.96
C LYS A 107 0.89 -19.37 -21.93
N GLU A 108 1.62 -18.73 -22.84
CA GLU A 108 1.05 -17.85 -23.87
C GLU A 108 0.34 -18.63 -24.96
N SER A 109 0.94 -19.72 -25.47
CA SER A 109 0.30 -20.60 -26.45
C SER A 109 -0.99 -21.20 -25.88
N GLU A 110 -0.97 -21.65 -24.63
CA GLU A 110 -2.16 -22.19 -23.96
C GLU A 110 -3.25 -21.13 -23.77
N LYS A 111 -2.89 -19.87 -23.47
CA LYS A 111 -3.87 -18.76 -23.42
C LYS A 111 -4.50 -18.49 -24.78
N ILE A 112 -3.71 -18.56 -25.86
CA ILE A 112 -4.20 -18.37 -27.22
C ILE A 112 -5.14 -19.52 -27.59
N ARG A 113 -4.72 -20.77 -27.33
CA ARG A 113 -5.53 -21.97 -27.54
C ARG A 113 -6.87 -21.88 -26.80
N ILE A 114 -6.88 -21.58 -25.50
CA ILE A 114 -8.11 -21.44 -24.71
C ILE A 114 -9.02 -20.33 -25.27
N LYS A 115 -8.45 -19.24 -25.80
CA LYS A 115 -9.23 -18.15 -26.41
C LYS A 115 -9.83 -18.52 -27.77
N SER A 116 -9.22 -19.43 -28.52
CA SER A 116 -9.77 -19.93 -29.79
C SER A 116 -10.80 -21.05 -29.60
N LEU A 117 -10.85 -21.71 -28.43
CA LEU A 117 -11.85 -22.74 -28.15
C LEU A 117 -13.30 -22.20 -28.10
N PRO A 118 -14.30 -23.05 -28.44
CA PRO A 118 -15.71 -22.74 -28.27
C PRO A 118 -16.06 -22.33 -26.82
N ARG A 119 -17.17 -21.59 -26.66
CA ARG A 119 -17.59 -21.04 -25.35
C ARG A 119 -17.77 -22.11 -24.27
N GLU A 120 -18.31 -23.28 -24.64
CA GLU A 120 -18.57 -24.37 -23.70
C GLU A 120 -17.29 -25.03 -23.19
N GLU A 121 -16.36 -25.35 -24.09
CA GLU A 121 -15.10 -26.00 -23.72
C GLU A 121 -14.19 -25.05 -22.92
N ARG A 122 -14.19 -23.77 -23.26
CA ARG A 122 -13.53 -22.73 -22.46
C ARG A 122 -14.10 -22.65 -21.04
N ARG A 123 -15.43 -22.79 -20.88
CA ARG A 123 -16.08 -22.83 -19.57
C ARG A 123 -15.64 -24.07 -18.78
N ARG A 124 -15.61 -25.25 -19.40
CA ARG A 124 -15.15 -26.50 -18.75
C ARG A 124 -13.72 -26.40 -18.23
N ILE A 125 -12.76 -26.00 -19.07
CA ILE A 125 -11.34 -25.83 -18.68
C ILE A 125 -11.19 -24.80 -17.56
N THR A 126 -11.98 -23.73 -17.60
CA THR A 126 -11.97 -22.70 -16.54
C THR A 126 -12.50 -23.26 -15.22
N GLN A 127 -13.55 -24.10 -15.29
CA GLN A 127 -14.16 -24.73 -14.12
C GLN A 127 -13.23 -25.76 -13.49
N GLU A 128 -12.55 -26.59 -14.27
CA GLU A 128 -11.53 -27.53 -13.76
C GLU A 128 -10.39 -26.83 -13.04
N LYS A 129 -9.84 -25.76 -13.63
CA LYS A 129 -8.80 -24.93 -12.97
C LYS A 129 -9.31 -24.24 -11.70
N LYS A 130 -10.63 -24.05 -11.59
CA LYS A 130 -11.28 -23.47 -10.42
C LYS A 130 -11.36 -24.48 -9.27
N LEU A 131 -11.60 -25.76 -9.56
CA LEU A 131 -11.80 -26.82 -8.55
C LEU A 131 -10.64 -26.96 -7.58
N GLU A 132 -9.39 -26.99 -8.05
CA GLU A 132 -8.21 -27.11 -7.16
C GLU A 132 -8.09 -25.92 -6.20
N LYS A 133 -8.34 -24.71 -6.72
CA LYS A 133 -8.35 -23.50 -5.91
C LYS A 133 -9.54 -23.47 -4.96
N GLU A 134 -10.70 -23.96 -5.40
CA GLU A 134 -11.91 -24.07 -4.59
C GLU A 134 -11.73 -25.07 -3.45
N LYS A 135 -11.00 -26.16 -3.66
CA LYS A 135 -10.66 -27.14 -2.61
C LYS A 135 -9.86 -26.52 -1.48
N LEU A 136 -8.82 -25.74 -1.79
CA LEU A 136 -8.10 -24.98 -0.75
C LEU A 136 -8.99 -23.90 -0.13
N LYS A 137 -9.81 -23.22 -0.94
CA LYS A 137 -10.71 -22.17 -0.47
C LYS A 137 -11.74 -22.73 0.53
N SER A 138 -12.33 -23.89 0.27
CA SER A 138 -13.34 -24.50 1.15
C SER A 138 -12.78 -24.92 2.50
N ILE A 139 -11.45 -25.08 2.61
CA ILE A 139 -10.78 -25.44 3.86
C ILE A 139 -10.35 -24.17 4.61
N TYR A 140 -9.62 -23.26 3.95
CA TYR A 140 -8.89 -22.18 4.64
C TYR A 140 -9.53 -20.80 4.51
N ALA A 141 -10.50 -20.60 3.61
CA ALA A 141 -11.05 -19.28 3.34
C ALA A 141 -12.26 -18.91 4.19
N THR A 142 -12.64 -19.74 5.14
CA THR A 142 -13.72 -19.47 6.09
C THR A 142 -13.21 -19.65 7.53
N ALA A 143 -13.82 -18.90 8.43
CA ALA A 143 -13.69 -19.02 9.87
C ALA A 143 -15.09 -18.94 10.48
N LYS A 144 -15.25 -19.44 11.70
CA LYS A 144 -16.51 -19.37 12.44
C LYS A 144 -16.28 -18.57 13.71
N ILE A 145 -17.07 -17.51 13.91
CA ILE A 145 -16.98 -16.61 15.05
C ILE A 145 -18.33 -16.57 15.72
N ASP A 146 -18.38 -16.94 17.01
CA ASP A 146 -19.63 -16.96 17.79
C ASP A 146 -20.78 -17.69 17.04
N GLY A 147 -20.48 -18.83 16.43
CA GLY A 147 -21.44 -19.59 15.62
C GLY A 147 -21.62 -19.13 14.16
N ILE A 148 -21.10 -17.96 13.76
CA ILE A 148 -21.34 -17.36 12.44
C ILE A 148 -20.15 -17.61 11.51
N GLU A 149 -20.41 -18.20 10.34
CA GLU A 149 -19.40 -18.37 9.29
C GLU A 149 -19.06 -17.03 8.61
N VAL A 150 -17.77 -16.74 8.50
CA VAL A 150 -17.23 -15.53 7.89
C VAL A 150 -16.06 -15.84 6.97
N ASP A 151 -15.92 -15.06 5.90
CA ASP A 151 -14.80 -15.19 4.97
C ASP A 151 -13.46 -14.73 5.59
N VAL A 152 -12.36 -15.36 5.18
CA VAL A 152 -10.98 -14.99 5.52
C VAL A 152 -10.32 -14.30 4.33
N ALA A 153 -9.62 -13.18 4.57
CA ALA A 153 -9.07 -12.34 3.50
C ALA A 153 -7.85 -12.98 2.82
N ASN A 154 -6.82 -13.27 3.61
CA ASN A 154 -5.48 -13.61 3.13
C ASN A 154 -4.96 -14.90 3.76
N TRP A 155 -5.76 -15.96 3.67
CA TRP A 155 -5.50 -17.30 4.20
C TRP A 155 -4.32 -18.02 3.52
N LEU A 156 -3.89 -17.59 2.33
CA LEU A 156 -2.72 -18.14 1.64
C LEU A 156 -1.46 -17.40 2.08
N VAL A 157 -0.50 -18.14 2.63
CA VAL A 157 0.82 -17.62 3.00
C VAL A 157 1.58 -17.20 1.74
N GLU A 158 2.26 -16.05 1.82
CA GLU A 158 3.04 -15.53 0.69
C GLU A 158 4.17 -16.52 0.32
N PRO A 159 4.36 -16.84 -0.98
CA PRO A 159 5.47 -17.70 -1.40
C PRO A 159 6.83 -17.07 -1.17
N PRO A 160 7.90 -17.89 -1.03
CA PRO A 160 9.26 -17.38 -1.03
C PRO A 160 9.57 -16.69 -2.35
N GLY A 161 10.55 -15.78 -2.32
CA GLY A 161 10.95 -15.08 -3.53
C GLY A 161 11.85 -13.89 -3.26
N ILE A 162 12.17 -13.14 -4.30
CA ILE A 162 13.02 -11.96 -4.17
C ILE A 162 12.15 -10.77 -3.73
N PHE A 163 12.57 -10.10 -2.66
CA PHE A 163 11.90 -8.91 -2.16
C PHE A 163 12.07 -7.75 -3.14
N MET A 164 10.95 -7.29 -3.71
CA MET A 164 11.00 -6.25 -4.74
C MET A 164 11.18 -4.85 -4.16
N GLY A 165 10.66 -4.59 -2.95
CA GLY A 165 10.56 -3.25 -2.39
C GLY A 165 9.69 -2.30 -3.23
N ARG A 166 9.24 -1.19 -2.64
CA ARG A 166 8.69 -0.05 -3.39
C ARG A 166 9.75 1.04 -3.46
N GLY A 167 9.78 1.83 -4.53
CA GLY A 167 10.80 2.87 -4.70
C GLY A 167 12.23 2.33 -4.54
N LEU A 168 13.08 3.08 -3.83
CA LEU A 168 14.49 2.75 -3.58
C LEU A 168 14.71 1.97 -2.27
N HIS A 169 13.81 1.06 -1.92
CA HIS A 169 13.89 0.29 -0.66
C HIS A 169 15.27 -0.38 -0.52
N PRO A 170 15.98 -0.25 0.62
CA PRO A 170 17.36 -0.74 0.75
C PRO A 170 17.46 -2.26 0.70
N LEU A 171 16.46 -2.99 1.21
CA LEU A 171 16.41 -4.46 1.17
C LEU A 171 15.97 -5.07 -0.18
N ARG A 172 15.68 -4.27 -1.23
CA ARG A 172 15.26 -4.82 -2.53
C ARG A 172 16.33 -5.75 -3.11
N GLY A 173 15.93 -6.88 -3.67
CA GLY A 173 16.84 -7.92 -4.17
C GLY A 173 17.18 -9.01 -3.15
N ARG A 174 16.90 -8.78 -1.86
CA ARG A 174 17.10 -9.80 -0.82
C ARG A 174 16.16 -11.00 -1.01
N TRP A 175 16.62 -12.17 -0.59
CA TRP A 175 15.83 -13.38 -0.53
C TRP A 175 14.83 -13.31 0.63
N LYS A 176 13.55 -13.48 0.30
CA LYS A 176 12.49 -13.69 1.29
C LYS A 176 12.26 -15.20 1.42
N PRO A 177 12.66 -15.81 2.56
CA PRO A 177 12.57 -17.25 2.73
C PRO A 177 11.12 -17.73 2.87
N ARG A 178 10.94 -19.05 2.74
CA ARG A 178 9.65 -19.72 2.90
C ARG A 178 9.23 -19.66 4.36
N VAL A 179 7.95 -19.36 4.58
CA VAL A 179 7.31 -19.43 5.90
C VAL A 179 6.74 -20.84 6.08
N SER A 180 7.04 -21.47 7.20
CA SER A 180 6.57 -22.80 7.58
C SER A 180 5.56 -22.73 8.73
N ALA A 181 4.90 -23.85 9.04
CA ALA A 181 4.01 -23.94 10.21
C ALA A 181 4.71 -23.56 11.52
N LYS A 182 6.01 -23.89 11.65
CA LYS A 182 6.84 -23.58 12.83
C LYS A 182 7.08 -22.09 13.05
N ASP A 183 6.78 -21.26 12.05
CA ASP A 183 6.90 -19.80 12.12
C ASP A 183 5.58 -19.12 12.47
N VAL A 184 4.46 -19.84 12.32
CA VAL A 184 3.10 -19.31 12.40
C VAL A 184 2.48 -19.56 13.77
N ILE A 185 1.92 -18.49 14.34
CA ILE A 185 1.11 -18.49 15.55
C ILE A 185 -0.36 -18.43 15.13
N LEU A 186 -1.19 -19.34 15.63
CA LEU A 186 -2.65 -19.33 15.42
C LEU A 186 -3.37 -18.72 16.62
N ASN A 187 -4.45 -17.97 16.35
CA ASN A 187 -5.37 -17.44 17.34
C ASN A 187 -6.71 -18.16 17.22
N LEU A 188 -7.05 -18.98 18.19
CA LEU A 188 -8.23 -19.85 18.20
C LEU A 188 -9.00 -19.65 19.51
N GLY A 189 -10.28 -20.03 19.56
CA GLY A 189 -10.99 -20.22 20.81
C GLY A 189 -10.43 -21.42 21.58
N GLU A 190 -10.62 -21.44 22.89
CA GLU A 190 -10.11 -22.49 23.78
C GLU A 190 -10.68 -23.86 23.43
N ASP A 191 -11.96 -23.90 23.04
CA ASP A 191 -12.69 -25.14 22.69
C ASP A 191 -12.58 -25.49 21.20
N ALA A 192 -11.88 -24.68 20.40
CA ALA A 192 -11.76 -24.91 18.96
C ALA A 192 -10.81 -26.08 18.64
N SER A 193 -11.15 -26.85 17.61
CA SER A 193 -10.26 -27.90 17.10
C SER A 193 -9.00 -27.28 16.50
N VAL A 194 -7.83 -27.61 17.06
CA VAL A 194 -6.55 -27.10 16.57
C VAL A 194 -6.18 -27.81 15.26
N PRO A 195 -5.92 -27.08 14.16
CA PRO A 195 -5.48 -27.68 12.90
C PRO A 195 -4.18 -28.46 13.06
N GLU A 196 -4.02 -29.57 12.35
CA GLU A 196 -2.79 -30.36 12.39
C GLU A 196 -1.58 -29.58 11.86
N GLY A 197 -0.48 -29.58 12.61
CA GLY A 197 0.78 -28.99 12.16
C GLY A 197 1.71 -28.60 13.30
N PRO A 198 3.03 -28.48 13.04
CA PRO A 198 3.99 -28.04 14.04
C PRO A 198 3.95 -26.52 14.19
N TRP A 199 2.82 -25.97 14.63
CA TRP A 199 2.62 -24.52 14.80
C TRP A 199 3.60 -23.93 15.81
N LYS A 200 4.00 -22.68 15.61
CA LYS A 200 4.89 -21.97 16.54
C LYS A 200 4.28 -21.85 17.94
N ALA A 201 3.01 -21.48 17.98
CA ALA A 201 2.20 -21.38 19.19
C ALA A 201 0.71 -21.33 18.81
N ILE A 202 -0.12 -21.76 19.75
CA ILE A 202 -1.56 -21.54 19.73
C ILE A 202 -1.86 -20.55 20.86
N VAL A 203 -2.64 -19.50 20.57
CA VAL A 203 -3.05 -18.49 21.55
C VAL A 203 -4.55 -18.25 21.47
N HIS A 204 -5.10 -17.64 22.52
CA HIS A 204 -6.52 -17.34 22.69
C HIS A 204 -6.71 -15.85 23.02
N ASP A 205 -6.41 -14.98 22.04
CA ASP A 205 -6.52 -13.52 22.16
C ASP A 205 -7.89 -13.02 21.68
N HIS A 206 -8.84 -12.99 22.61
CA HIS A 206 -10.21 -12.50 22.40
C HIS A 206 -10.30 -11.00 22.09
N TYR A 207 -9.22 -10.23 22.26
CA TYR A 207 -9.24 -8.78 22.03
C TYR A 207 -8.82 -8.41 20.61
N SER A 208 -8.24 -9.35 19.89
CA SER A 208 -7.78 -9.18 18.51
C SER A 208 -8.68 -9.90 17.51
N THR A 209 -8.63 -9.46 16.25
CA THR A 209 -9.39 -10.05 15.12
C THR A 209 -8.52 -10.73 14.07
N TRP A 210 -7.22 -10.92 14.36
CA TRP A 210 -6.33 -11.70 13.50
C TRP A 210 -6.48 -13.19 13.82
N LEU A 211 -6.35 -14.02 12.79
CA LEU A 211 -6.49 -15.48 12.86
C LEU A 211 -5.14 -16.20 12.95
N ALA A 212 -4.15 -15.69 12.21
CA ALA A 212 -2.79 -16.20 12.25
C ALA A 212 -1.79 -15.06 12.15
N SER A 213 -0.60 -15.23 12.73
CA SER A 213 0.48 -14.26 12.59
C SER A 213 1.85 -14.93 12.52
N TRP A 214 2.80 -14.27 11.86
CA TRP A 214 4.20 -14.69 11.86
C TRP A 214 5.11 -13.47 11.73
N THR A 215 6.35 -13.59 12.17
CA THR A 215 7.38 -12.57 11.94
C THR A 215 8.03 -12.85 10.59
N GLU A 216 8.05 -11.86 9.70
CA GLU A 216 8.70 -11.98 8.40
C GLU A 216 10.21 -11.77 8.56
N ASN A 217 11.00 -12.77 8.16
CA ASN A 217 12.44 -12.84 8.48
C ASN A 217 13.29 -11.73 7.85
N LEU A 218 12.87 -11.15 6.72
CA LEU A 218 13.63 -10.10 6.05
C LEU A 218 13.49 -8.75 6.75
N THR A 219 12.26 -8.35 7.08
CA THR A 219 11.97 -7.02 7.65
C THR A 219 11.75 -7.02 9.15
N GLY A 220 11.70 -8.20 9.79
CA GLY A 220 11.34 -8.35 11.21
C GLY A 220 9.89 -7.98 11.52
N LYS A 221 9.08 -7.62 10.51
CA LYS A 221 7.70 -7.15 10.70
C LYS A 221 6.74 -8.31 10.84
N ARG A 222 5.78 -8.17 11.76
CA ARG A 222 4.71 -9.13 11.94
C ARG A 222 3.69 -9.04 10.80
N LYS A 223 3.38 -10.19 10.22
CA LYS A 223 2.32 -10.40 9.24
C LYS A 223 1.13 -11.06 9.93
N TYR A 224 -0.05 -10.79 9.40
CA TYR A 224 -1.31 -11.27 9.97
C TYR A 224 -2.24 -11.77 8.87
N VAL A 225 -3.00 -12.80 9.18
CA VAL A 225 -4.18 -13.22 8.46
C VAL A 225 -5.39 -12.59 9.12
N TRP A 226 -6.18 -11.86 8.33
CA TRP A 226 -7.36 -11.16 8.79
C TRP A 226 -8.63 -11.78 8.25
N LEU A 227 -9.73 -11.56 8.97
CA LEU A 227 -11.07 -11.70 8.43
C LEU A 227 -11.25 -10.82 7.18
N HIS A 228 -12.05 -11.31 6.25
CA HIS A 228 -12.42 -10.58 5.05
C HIS A 228 -13.24 -9.34 5.41
N ASP A 229 -13.16 -8.32 4.56
CA ASP A 229 -13.84 -7.04 4.79
C ASP A 229 -15.38 -7.16 4.72
N SER A 230 -15.92 -8.30 4.27
CA SER A 230 -17.35 -8.63 4.36
C SER A 230 -17.80 -9.10 5.74
N SER A 231 -16.88 -9.51 6.63
CA SER A 231 -17.24 -9.96 7.98
C SER A 231 -17.81 -8.82 8.84
N TYR A 232 -18.78 -9.14 9.69
CA TYR A 232 -19.45 -8.15 10.54
C TYR A 232 -18.46 -7.39 11.42
N LEU A 233 -17.48 -8.06 12.04
CA LEU A 233 -16.43 -7.40 12.84
C LEU A 233 -15.61 -6.39 12.04
N ARG A 234 -15.30 -6.67 10.77
CA ARG A 234 -14.56 -5.74 9.91
C ARG A 234 -15.46 -4.58 9.47
N GLN A 235 -16.71 -4.85 9.13
CA GLN A 235 -17.70 -3.84 8.77
C GLN A 235 -18.01 -2.90 9.93
N ASP A 236 -18.17 -3.41 11.14
CA ASP A 236 -18.43 -2.61 12.35
C ASP A 236 -17.26 -1.68 12.68
N ASN A 237 -16.03 -2.19 12.54
CA ASN A 237 -14.83 -1.36 12.67
C ASN A 237 -14.77 -0.27 11.59
N ASP A 238 -15.12 -0.59 10.33
CA ASP A 238 -15.13 0.39 9.24
C ASP A 238 -16.24 1.43 9.41
N LYS A 239 -17.41 1.01 9.89
CA LYS A 239 -18.53 1.88 10.27
C LYS A 239 -18.12 2.81 11.41
N ALA A 240 -17.55 2.29 12.50
CA ALA A 240 -17.08 3.10 13.63
C ALA A 240 -16.04 4.15 13.20
N LYS A 241 -15.14 3.80 12.28
CA LYS A 241 -14.19 4.75 11.67
C LYS A 241 -14.92 5.91 10.97
N TYR A 242 -15.97 5.65 10.20
CA TYR A 242 -16.76 6.70 9.55
C TYR A 242 -17.67 7.46 10.52
N ASP A 243 -18.20 6.81 11.55
CA ASP A 243 -19.01 7.46 12.60
C ASP A 243 -18.17 8.52 13.35
N ILE A 244 -16.90 8.23 13.65
CA ILE A 244 -15.98 9.22 14.24
C ILE A 244 -15.73 10.38 13.26
N ALA A 245 -15.53 10.11 11.96
CA ALA A 245 -15.34 11.15 10.96
C ALA A 245 -16.59 12.04 10.77
N LYS A 246 -17.79 11.43 10.86
CA LYS A 246 -19.07 12.15 10.86
C LYS A 246 -19.27 12.99 12.12
N LYS A 247 -18.85 12.48 13.29
CA LYS A 247 -18.86 13.28 14.52
C LYS A 247 -17.91 14.45 14.40
N LEU A 248 -16.70 14.24 13.90
CA LEU A 248 -15.69 15.27 13.68
C LEU A 248 -16.23 16.44 12.84
N GLU A 249 -17.00 16.16 11.77
CA GLU A 249 -17.59 17.18 10.88
C GLU A 249 -18.30 18.32 11.64
N ASN A 250 -18.99 18.01 12.74
CA ASN A 250 -19.71 19.00 13.56
C ASN A 250 -18.79 19.93 14.38
N TYR A 251 -17.55 19.50 14.65
CA TYR A 251 -16.59 20.21 15.50
C TYR A 251 -15.39 20.74 14.71
N ILE A 252 -15.37 20.60 13.38
CA ILE A 252 -14.29 21.11 12.54
C ILE A 252 -14.06 22.62 12.74
N PRO A 253 -15.09 23.49 12.79
CA PRO A 253 -14.86 24.92 12.98
C PRO A 253 -14.13 25.27 14.28
N SER A 254 -14.47 24.61 15.40
CA SER A 254 -13.80 24.83 16.69
C SER A 254 -12.39 24.25 16.70
N ILE A 255 -12.21 23.04 16.17
CA ILE A 255 -10.90 22.39 16.08
C ILE A 255 -9.94 23.17 15.19
N GLU A 256 -10.40 23.61 14.01
CA GLU A 256 -9.60 24.42 13.10
C GLU A 256 -9.16 25.72 13.77
N LYS A 257 -10.09 26.41 14.44
CA LYS A 257 -9.78 27.63 15.19
C LYS A 257 -8.72 27.37 16.25
N GLU A 258 -8.83 26.29 17.02
CA GLU A 258 -7.87 25.97 18.07
C GLU A 258 -6.49 25.56 17.49
N ILE A 259 -6.44 24.78 16.41
CA ILE A 259 -5.18 24.46 15.72
C ILE A 259 -4.48 25.75 15.26
N ILE A 260 -5.22 26.66 14.63
CA ILE A 260 -4.67 27.92 14.13
C ILE A 260 -4.22 28.82 15.29
N ASN A 261 -5.02 28.91 16.36
CA ASN A 261 -4.70 29.66 17.58
C ASN A 261 -3.38 29.18 18.20
N GLN A 262 -3.22 27.86 18.36
CA GLN A 262 -1.99 27.28 18.92
C GLN A 262 -0.80 27.46 17.97
N MET A 263 -1.02 27.38 16.66
CA MET A 263 0.02 27.64 15.66
C MET A 263 0.53 29.10 15.71
N LEU A 264 -0.37 30.06 15.91
CA LEU A 264 -0.06 31.50 15.97
C LEU A 264 0.57 31.90 17.31
N TYR A 265 -0.04 31.49 18.42
CA TYR A 265 0.14 32.15 19.71
C TYR A 265 0.69 31.25 20.82
N ALA A 266 0.92 29.94 20.58
CA ALA A 266 1.50 29.09 21.60
C ALA A 266 2.91 29.60 22.00
N ARG A 267 3.13 29.73 23.31
CA ARG A 267 4.45 30.06 23.88
C ARG A 267 5.40 28.86 23.84
N ASP A 268 4.85 27.67 24.03
CA ASP A 268 5.60 26.42 23.97
C ASP A 268 5.91 26.03 22.52
N THR A 269 7.20 25.93 22.19
CA THR A 269 7.66 25.60 20.84
C THR A 269 7.19 24.23 20.40
N THR A 270 7.15 23.23 21.29
CA THR A 270 6.68 21.88 20.96
C THR A 270 5.20 21.92 20.57
N ARG A 271 4.35 22.59 21.35
CA ARG A 271 2.92 22.77 21.05
C ARG A 271 2.72 23.54 19.75
N LYS A 272 3.53 24.57 19.48
CA LYS A 272 3.50 25.31 18.21
C LYS A 272 3.85 24.39 17.03
N LYS A 273 4.93 23.61 17.12
CA LYS A 273 5.31 22.60 16.10
C LYS A 273 4.18 21.59 15.87
N VAL A 274 3.59 21.03 16.93
CA VAL A 274 2.49 20.06 16.83
C VAL A 274 1.26 20.68 16.16
N ALA A 275 0.90 21.92 16.51
CA ALA A 275 -0.20 22.63 15.88
C ALA A 275 0.06 22.89 14.39
N THR A 276 1.29 23.28 14.01
CA THR A 276 1.70 23.41 12.61
C THR A 276 1.59 22.08 11.86
N VAL A 277 2.01 20.96 12.44
CA VAL A 277 1.83 19.63 11.83
C VAL A 277 0.34 19.28 11.67
N CYS A 278 -0.50 19.57 12.67
CA CYS A 278 -1.95 19.35 12.57
C CYS A 278 -2.58 20.20 11.45
N TYR A 279 -2.13 21.45 11.30
CA TYR A 279 -2.55 22.33 10.22
C TYR A 279 -2.20 21.76 8.84
N LEU A 280 -0.98 21.25 8.65
CA LEU A 280 -0.56 20.58 7.42
C LEU A 280 -1.41 19.33 7.11
N ILE A 281 -1.71 18.51 8.11
CA ILE A 281 -2.56 17.32 7.96
C ILE A 281 -3.97 17.73 7.52
N TYR A 282 -4.56 18.71 8.18
CA TYR A 282 -5.92 19.15 7.91
C TYR A 282 -6.06 19.89 6.57
N LYS A 283 -5.24 20.92 6.32
CA LYS A 283 -5.37 21.76 5.12
C LYS A 283 -4.87 21.07 3.85
N LEU A 284 -3.85 20.22 3.95
CA LEU A 284 -3.20 19.63 2.78
C LEU A 284 -3.47 18.12 2.63
N ALA A 285 -4.24 17.52 3.53
CA ALA A 285 -4.54 16.08 3.59
C ALA A 285 -3.28 15.19 3.70
N MET A 286 -2.21 15.72 4.30
CA MET A 286 -0.96 14.98 4.51
C MET A 286 -1.19 13.81 5.47
N ARG A 287 -0.39 12.74 5.33
CA ARG A 287 -0.29 11.72 6.39
C ARG A 287 0.59 12.28 7.50
N VAL A 288 0.38 11.86 8.74
CA VAL A 288 1.19 12.32 9.88
C VAL A 288 2.68 12.06 9.64
N GLY A 289 3.05 10.84 9.23
CA GLY A 289 4.46 10.45 9.20
C GLY A 289 4.92 10.01 10.58
N ASP A 290 5.89 9.10 10.61
CA ASP A 290 6.66 8.72 11.78
C ASP A 290 8.07 8.42 11.27
N GLU A 291 9.05 8.53 12.15
CA GLU A 291 10.45 8.18 11.87
C GLU A 291 10.55 6.77 11.30
N LYS A 292 11.54 6.60 10.42
CA LYS A 292 11.75 5.40 9.64
C LYS A 292 13.08 4.77 10.01
N ASP A 293 13.07 3.46 10.17
CA ASP A 293 14.30 2.69 10.30
C ASP A 293 15.13 2.76 9.00
N THR A 294 16.44 2.56 9.11
CA THR A 294 17.39 2.63 7.98
C THR A 294 17.13 1.57 6.90
N ASP A 295 16.35 0.53 7.22
CA ASP A 295 15.97 -0.54 6.31
C ASP A 295 14.63 -0.29 5.60
N GLU A 296 13.98 0.87 5.82
CA GLU A 296 12.75 1.27 5.13
C GLU A 296 13.00 2.21 3.95
N THR A 297 11.97 2.42 3.14
CA THR A 297 11.98 3.49 2.13
C THR A 297 11.88 4.86 2.80
N ASP A 298 12.80 5.77 2.43
CA ASP A 298 12.74 7.17 2.81
C ASP A 298 11.47 7.81 2.22
N THR A 299 10.43 7.88 3.05
CA THR A 299 9.11 8.40 2.69
C THR A 299 8.61 9.32 3.78
N ILE A 300 8.02 10.43 3.37
CA ILE A 300 7.84 11.60 4.23
C ILE A 300 6.36 11.83 4.53
N GLY A 301 6.07 12.17 5.78
CA GLY A 301 4.79 12.69 6.24
C GLY A 301 4.90 14.12 6.72
N ALA A 302 3.82 14.64 7.30
CA ALA A 302 3.75 16.01 7.81
C ALA A 302 4.75 16.29 8.95
N SER A 303 4.97 15.35 9.85
CA SER A 303 5.89 15.51 10.99
C SER A 303 7.35 15.22 10.64
N THR A 304 7.61 14.44 9.59
CA THR A 304 8.98 14.05 9.18
C THR A 304 9.49 14.88 7.99
N LEU A 305 8.89 16.07 7.75
CA LEU A 305 9.40 17.00 6.74
C LEU A 305 10.83 17.42 7.09
N ARG A 306 11.66 17.58 6.07
CA ARG A 306 13.06 18.03 6.16
C ARG A 306 13.21 19.34 5.42
N VAL A 307 14.27 20.08 5.73
CA VAL A 307 14.57 21.38 5.12
C VAL A 307 14.57 21.30 3.59
N GLU A 308 15.16 20.25 3.01
CA GLU A 308 15.23 20.03 1.56
C GLU A 308 13.87 19.86 0.85
N HIS A 309 12.81 19.49 1.59
CA HIS A 309 11.49 19.24 1.03
C HIS A 309 10.68 20.51 0.78
N LEU A 310 11.16 21.66 1.25
CA LEU A 310 10.49 22.94 1.13
C LEU A 310 11.30 23.94 0.31
N ARG A 311 10.59 24.75 -0.48
CA ARG A 311 11.13 25.93 -1.13
C ARG A 311 10.16 27.09 -0.94
N PHE A 312 10.70 28.31 -0.97
CA PHE A 312 9.92 29.53 -0.78
C PHE A 312 10.10 30.50 -1.96
N PRO A 313 9.63 30.13 -3.17
CA PRO A 313 9.75 30.99 -4.33
C PRO A 313 8.88 32.25 -4.18
N LYS A 314 9.34 33.34 -4.79
CA LYS A 314 8.58 34.59 -4.94
C LYS A 314 8.15 34.71 -6.41
N ILE A 315 6.84 34.66 -6.67
CA ILE A 315 6.24 34.74 -8.02
C ILE A 315 5.26 35.91 -8.02
N ASN A 316 5.40 36.85 -8.96
CA ASN A 316 4.55 38.05 -9.06
C ASN A 316 4.42 38.79 -7.72
N ASP A 317 5.55 39.02 -7.07
CA ASP A 317 5.68 39.61 -5.73
C ASP A 317 5.02 38.87 -4.55
N LYS A 318 4.44 37.70 -4.79
CA LYS A 318 3.84 36.87 -3.75
C LYS A 318 4.79 35.73 -3.37
N VAL A 319 5.03 35.58 -2.07
CA VAL A 319 5.79 34.44 -1.54
C VAL A 319 4.88 33.21 -1.48
N GLN A 320 5.41 32.07 -1.88
CA GLN A 320 4.71 30.79 -1.87
C GLN A 320 5.49 29.76 -1.05
N ILE A 321 4.81 28.72 -0.59
CA ILE A 321 5.40 27.54 0.06
C ILE A 321 5.26 26.37 -0.91
N GLU A 322 6.38 25.96 -1.50
CA GLU A 322 6.44 24.78 -2.37
C GLU A 322 6.91 23.58 -1.56
N PHE A 323 6.14 22.50 -1.63
CA PHE A 323 6.47 21.21 -1.04
C PHE A 323 6.83 20.23 -2.14
N ASN A 324 7.94 19.52 -2.00
CA ASN A 324 8.37 18.49 -2.94
C ASN A 324 9.09 17.34 -2.22
N PHE A 325 8.43 16.20 -2.08
CA PHE A 325 8.97 15.02 -1.41
C PHE A 325 8.29 13.73 -1.89
N LEU A 326 8.84 12.57 -1.51
CA LEU A 326 8.22 11.28 -1.75
C LEU A 326 7.38 10.86 -0.53
N GLY A 327 6.07 10.74 -0.70
CA GLY A 327 5.18 10.26 0.36
C GLY A 327 5.14 8.73 0.44
N LYS A 328 4.19 8.19 1.22
CA LYS A 328 3.94 6.74 1.31
C LYS A 328 3.94 6.08 -0.07
N ASP A 329 4.59 4.91 -0.15
CA ASP A 329 4.77 4.12 -1.38
C ASP A 329 5.63 4.81 -2.44
N SER A 330 6.49 5.76 -2.00
CA SER A 330 7.35 6.59 -2.85
C SER A 330 6.59 7.38 -3.91
N VAL A 331 5.36 7.80 -3.59
CA VAL A 331 4.52 8.60 -4.50
C VAL A 331 4.92 10.08 -4.39
N PRO A 332 5.28 10.76 -5.49
CA PRO A 332 5.61 12.18 -5.46
C PRO A 332 4.48 13.05 -4.91
N TRP A 333 4.81 13.88 -3.94
CA TRP A 333 3.95 14.87 -3.32
C TRP A 333 4.48 16.25 -3.65
N GLN A 334 3.76 16.95 -4.53
CA GLN A 334 4.12 18.25 -5.06
C GLN A 334 2.90 19.15 -4.96
N LYS A 335 2.98 20.17 -4.11
CA LYS A 335 1.93 21.18 -3.94
C LYS A 335 2.59 22.52 -3.63
N THR A 336 1.95 23.58 -4.10
CA THR A 336 2.35 24.94 -3.80
C THR A 336 1.20 25.63 -3.09
N LEU A 337 1.51 26.35 -2.01
CA LEU A 337 0.56 27.12 -1.23
C LEU A 337 0.93 28.60 -1.31
N GLU A 338 0.01 29.42 -1.79
CA GLU A 338 0.18 30.87 -1.78
C GLU A 338 -0.07 31.44 -0.38
N ILE A 339 0.68 32.47 0.00
CA ILE A 339 0.48 33.18 1.27
C ILE A 339 -0.49 34.32 1.03
N PHE A 340 -1.77 34.11 1.36
CA PHE A 340 -2.84 35.10 1.16
C PHE A 340 -3.71 35.34 2.40
N SER A 341 -3.47 34.60 3.47
CA SER A 341 -4.31 34.60 4.67
C SER A 341 -3.45 34.58 5.94
N PRO A 342 -3.99 35.00 7.11
CA PRO A 342 -3.22 35.00 8.36
C PRO A 342 -2.67 33.63 8.74
N ASP A 343 -3.42 32.55 8.49
CA ASP A 343 -3.01 31.17 8.78
C ASP A 343 -1.92 30.66 7.82
N THR A 344 -1.98 30.99 6.52
CA THR A 344 -0.91 30.65 5.56
C THR A 344 0.37 31.46 5.81
N LYS A 345 0.24 32.70 6.25
CA LYS A 345 1.38 33.53 6.70
C LYS A 345 2.03 32.95 7.95
N ALA A 346 1.24 32.56 8.94
CA ALA A 346 1.74 31.92 10.15
C ALA A 346 2.43 30.58 9.89
N LEU A 347 1.90 29.78 8.96
CA LEU A 347 2.55 28.56 8.51
C LEU A 347 3.94 28.88 7.92
N TYR A 348 4.02 29.86 7.02
CA TYR A 348 5.28 30.29 6.41
C TYR A 348 6.32 30.73 7.45
N GLU A 349 5.93 31.64 8.35
CA GLU A 349 6.81 32.16 9.41
C GLU A 349 7.29 31.05 10.35
N ASN A 350 6.40 30.15 10.76
CA ASN A 350 6.76 29.00 11.60
C ASN A 350 7.73 28.05 10.89
N LEU A 351 7.51 27.74 9.61
CA LEU A 351 8.42 26.89 8.84
C LEU A 351 9.81 27.51 8.76
N LEU A 352 9.93 28.79 8.41
CA LEU A 352 11.22 29.49 8.39
C LEU A 352 11.89 29.48 9.77
N PHE A 353 11.13 29.72 10.83
CA PHE A 353 11.64 29.71 12.19
C PHE A 353 12.17 28.31 12.59
N PHE A 354 11.43 27.25 12.28
CA PHE A 354 11.83 25.87 12.60
C PHE A 354 12.98 25.34 11.74
N MET A 355 13.22 25.94 10.58
CA MET A 355 14.35 25.61 9.70
C MET A 355 15.63 26.39 10.04
N LYS A 356 15.57 27.38 10.94
CA LYS A 356 16.73 28.23 11.26
C LYS A 356 17.84 27.41 11.93
N GLY A 357 19.05 27.47 11.36
CA GLY A 357 20.23 26.79 11.88
C GLY A 357 20.28 25.28 11.58
N LYS A 358 19.45 24.79 10.66
CA LYS A 358 19.36 23.39 10.24
C LYS A 358 19.96 23.17 8.86
N ASP A 359 20.55 22.00 8.67
CA ASP A 359 21.02 21.52 7.38
C ASP A 359 19.86 20.99 6.53
N LYS A 360 20.13 20.79 5.23
CA LYS A 360 19.12 20.34 4.25
C LYS A 360 18.45 19.00 4.62
N SER A 361 19.22 18.10 5.23
CA SER A 361 18.78 16.76 5.65
C SER A 361 18.10 16.73 7.01
N ASP A 362 18.04 17.85 7.74
CA ASP A 362 17.50 17.85 9.09
C ASP A 362 15.98 17.95 9.08
N GLU A 363 15.34 17.28 10.03
CA GLU A 363 13.90 17.36 10.20
C GLU A 363 13.47 18.74 10.71
N ILE A 364 12.41 19.29 10.11
CA ILE A 364 11.83 20.57 10.50
C ILE A 364 11.20 20.44 11.90
N PHE A 365 10.49 19.33 12.14
CA PHE A 365 9.74 19.07 13.37
C PHE A 365 10.38 17.99 14.24
N GLU A 366 11.65 18.16 14.62
CA GLU A 366 12.34 17.26 15.55
C GLU A 366 11.49 16.94 16.79
N ASP A 367 11.58 15.68 17.22
CA ASP A 367 10.85 15.08 18.33
C ASP A 367 9.32 15.08 18.17
N ILE A 368 8.75 15.45 17.02
CA ILE A 368 7.30 15.43 16.81
C ILE A 368 6.87 14.09 16.21
N THR A 369 6.43 13.18 17.07
CA THR A 369 5.91 11.87 16.66
C THR A 369 4.40 11.88 16.47
N SER A 370 3.86 10.87 15.79
CA SER A 370 2.40 10.70 15.67
C SER A 370 1.71 10.58 17.03
N SER A 371 2.40 10.07 18.05
CA SER A 371 1.90 10.02 19.43
C SER A 371 1.65 11.43 20.00
N LYS A 372 2.61 12.36 19.83
CA LYS A 372 2.46 13.76 20.27
C LYS A 372 1.34 14.47 19.51
N VAL A 373 1.27 14.26 18.19
CA VAL A 373 0.19 14.80 17.34
C VAL A 373 -1.17 14.30 17.80
N ASN A 374 -1.34 12.99 17.99
CA ASN A 374 -2.60 12.43 18.43
C ASN A 374 -2.96 12.83 19.87
N LYS A 375 -1.98 12.99 20.77
CA LYS A 375 -2.21 13.49 22.13
C LYS A 375 -2.74 14.93 22.11
N PHE A 376 -2.17 15.79 21.28
CA PHE A 376 -2.67 17.15 21.09
C PHE A 376 -4.09 17.15 20.53
N LEU A 377 -4.36 16.39 19.46
CA LEU A 377 -5.70 16.32 18.85
C LEU A 377 -6.79 15.87 19.83
N ARG A 378 -6.50 14.87 20.69
CA ARG A 378 -7.43 14.45 21.76
C ARG A 378 -7.62 15.49 22.85
N SER A 379 -6.66 16.41 23.02
CA SER A 379 -6.76 17.49 24.01
C SER A 379 -7.57 18.69 23.52
N VAL A 380 -7.75 18.85 22.20
CA VAL A 380 -8.50 19.98 21.61
C VAL A 380 -9.98 19.91 21.96
N ASP A 381 -10.58 18.72 21.92
CA ASP A 381 -11.98 18.50 22.29
C ASP A 381 -12.15 17.10 22.91
N LYS A 382 -11.77 17.00 24.19
CA LYS A 382 -11.70 15.72 24.90
C LYS A 382 -13.08 15.10 25.12
N ASP A 383 -14.09 15.94 25.34
CA ASP A 383 -15.43 15.48 25.72
C ASP A 383 -16.19 14.98 24.49
N ASN A 384 -16.06 15.67 23.35
CA ASN A 384 -16.77 15.26 22.14
C ASN A 384 -15.95 14.28 21.29
N LEU A 385 -14.62 14.38 21.29
CA LEU A 385 -13.76 13.61 20.38
C LEU A 385 -12.58 12.94 21.11
N PRO A 386 -12.85 12.10 22.14
CA PRO A 386 -11.81 11.49 22.98
C PRO A 386 -10.84 10.58 22.22
N ASN A 387 -11.26 10.07 21.06
CA ASN A 387 -10.48 9.13 20.23
C ASN A 387 -9.98 9.77 18.92
N LEU A 388 -9.93 11.11 18.83
CA LEU A 388 -9.46 11.79 17.63
C LEU A 388 -7.99 11.45 17.33
N THR A 389 -7.70 11.16 16.06
CA THR A 389 -6.34 10.94 15.57
C THR A 389 -6.14 11.64 14.23
N ALA A 390 -4.88 11.85 13.85
CA ALA A 390 -4.52 12.43 12.55
C ALA A 390 -5.13 11.67 11.35
N LYS A 391 -5.33 10.35 11.48
CA LYS A 391 -5.92 9.53 10.42
C LYS A 391 -7.38 9.87 10.16
N VAL A 392 -8.13 10.27 11.19
CA VAL A 392 -9.56 10.63 11.08
C VAL A 392 -9.74 11.85 10.16
N PHE A 393 -8.84 12.83 10.22
CA PHE A 393 -8.88 14.01 9.36
C PHE A 393 -8.87 13.65 7.88
N ARG A 394 -8.01 12.71 7.45
CA ARG A 394 -7.99 12.26 6.05
C ARG A 394 -9.30 11.60 5.63
N THR A 395 -9.90 10.79 6.50
CA THR A 395 -11.22 10.18 6.24
C THR A 395 -12.29 11.26 6.11
N TYR A 396 -12.34 12.20 7.06
CA TYR A 396 -13.25 13.34 7.03
C TYR A 396 -13.08 14.18 5.75
N ILE A 397 -11.85 14.61 5.42
CA ILE A 397 -11.57 15.45 4.24
C ILE A 397 -12.03 14.74 2.96
N ALA A 398 -11.69 13.46 2.79
CA ALA A 398 -12.09 12.70 1.61
C ALA A 398 -13.63 12.62 1.51
N THR A 399 -14.31 12.28 2.60
CA THR A 399 -15.78 12.21 2.66
C THR A 399 -16.43 13.57 2.39
N ALA A 400 -15.92 14.65 2.99
CA ALA A 400 -16.43 16.00 2.80
C ALA A 400 -16.28 16.49 1.35
N ILE A 401 -15.15 16.18 0.69
CA ILE A 401 -14.94 16.49 -0.73
C ILE A 401 -15.93 15.74 -1.61
N VAL A 402 -16.13 14.43 -1.38
CA VAL A 402 -17.15 13.66 -2.13
C VAL A 402 -18.54 14.26 -1.92
N LYS A 403 -18.95 14.52 -0.67
CA LYS A 403 -20.25 15.15 -0.35
C LYS A 403 -20.41 16.48 -1.09
N LYS A 404 -19.42 17.37 -1.00
CA LYS A 404 -19.44 18.69 -1.67
C LYS A 404 -19.67 18.56 -3.18
N HIS A 405 -18.94 17.68 -3.85
CA HIS A 405 -19.07 17.50 -5.31
C HIS A 405 -20.33 16.74 -5.73
N LEU A 406 -20.93 15.95 -4.83
CA LEU A 406 -22.24 15.34 -5.08
C LEU A 406 -23.40 16.32 -4.85
N SER A 407 -23.29 17.20 -3.85
CA SER A 407 -24.29 18.23 -3.54
C SER A 407 -24.29 19.37 -4.56
N ALA A 408 -23.13 19.72 -5.12
CA ALA A 408 -22.97 20.71 -6.17
C ALA A 408 -22.20 20.13 -7.37
N PRO A 409 -22.83 19.22 -8.15
CA PRO A 409 -22.17 18.57 -9.26
C PRO A 409 -21.97 19.51 -10.45
N ILE A 410 -20.90 19.28 -11.21
CA ILE A 410 -20.59 20.05 -12.43
C ILE A 410 -21.73 19.95 -13.46
N LEU A 411 -22.39 18.79 -13.51
CA LEU A 411 -23.58 18.55 -14.32
C LEU A 411 -24.79 18.39 -13.39
N LYS A 412 -25.82 19.22 -13.58
CA LYS A 412 -27.10 19.01 -12.89
C LYS A 412 -27.66 17.65 -13.29
N ALA A 413 -28.10 16.88 -12.31
CA ALA A 413 -28.81 15.63 -12.54
C ALA A 413 -30.06 15.56 -11.65
N ASN A 414 -31.14 15.01 -12.19
CA ASN A 414 -32.37 14.71 -11.46
C ASN A 414 -32.62 13.19 -11.43
N LYS A 415 -33.71 12.76 -10.79
CA LYS A 415 -34.05 11.33 -10.63
C LYS A 415 -34.24 10.62 -11.98
N ASN A 416 -34.68 11.32 -13.02
CA ASN A 416 -35.01 10.76 -14.34
C ASN A 416 -33.82 10.73 -15.31
N GLU A 417 -32.65 11.19 -14.87
CA GLU A 417 -31.43 11.14 -15.69
C GLU A 417 -30.90 9.71 -15.85
N SER A 418 -30.16 9.51 -16.95
CA SER A 418 -29.54 8.24 -17.27
C SER A 418 -28.56 7.78 -16.18
N GLU A 419 -28.47 6.46 -15.98
CA GLU A 419 -27.50 5.85 -15.06
C GLU A 419 -26.07 6.28 -15.39
N PHE A 420 -25.74 6.39 -16.68
CA PHE A 420 -24.44 6.86 -17.15
C PHE A 420 -24.07 8.24 -16.56
N LYS A 421 -25.00 9.21 -16.61
CA LYS A 421 -24.77 10.56 -16.08
C LYS A 421 -24.57 10.55 -14.57
N LYS A 422 -25.38 9.76 -13.84
CA LYS A 422 -25.27 9.60 -12.38
C LYS A 422 -23.90 8.99 -11.99
N VAL A 423 -23.48 7.94 -12.70
CA VAL A 423 -22.17 7.30 -12.49
C VAL A 423 -21.03 8.25 -12.84
N TYR A 424 -21.15 9.05 -13.90
CA TYR A 424 -20.15 10.05 -14.25
C TYR A 424 -19.96 11.09 -13.13
N ILE A 425 -21.05 11.64 -12.59
CA ILE A 425 -21.02 12.58 -11.45
C ILE A 425 -20.34 11.94 -10.24
N ALA A 426 -20.70 10.71 -9.89
CA ALA A 426 -20.08 9.99 -8.78
C ALA A 426 -18.58 9.76 -9.00
N LYS A 427 -18.16 9.43 -10.24
CA LYS A 427 -16.74 9.28 -10.60
C LYS A 427 -15.96 10.59 -10.49
N ILE A 428 -16.55 11.72 -10.87
CA ILE A 428 -15.92 13.03 -10.71
C ILE A 428 -15.77 13.38 -9.23
N ALA A 429 -16.79 13.17 -8.40
CA ALA A 429 -16.69 13.39 -6.96
C ALA A 429 -15.58 12.53 -6.33
N ASN A 430 -15.50 11.25 -6.71
CA ASN A 430 -14.42 10.35 -6.27
C ASN A 430 -13.03 10.80 -6.77
N LEU A 431 -12.93 11.28 -8.02
CA LEU A 431 -11.68 11.81 -8.58
C LEU A 431 -11.18 13.02 -7.78
N GLN A 432 -12.07 13.94 -7.41
CA GLN A 432 -11.68 15.11 -6.61
C GLN A 432 -11.13 14.69 -5.23
N ALA A 433 -11.77 13.74 -4.56
CA ALA A 433 -11.25 13.19 -3.30
C ALA A 433 -9.87 12.51 -3.49
N ALA A 434 -9.67 11.77 -4.59
CA ALA A 434 -8.39 11.16 -4.94
C ALA A 434 -7.30 12.21 -5.18
N ILE A 435 -7.60 13.31 -5.88
CA ILE A 435 -6.68 14.44 -6.10
C ILE A 435 -6.30 15.08 -4.76
N THR A 436 -7.30 15.41 -3.92
CA THR A 436 -7.06 15.99 -2.58
C THR A 436 -6.11 15.13 -1.76
N CYS A 437 -6.33 13.81 -1.76
CA CYS A 437 -5.55 12.82 -1.00
C CYS A 437 -4.20 12.44 -1.63
N ASN A 438 -3.83 13.04 -2.77
CA ASN A 438 -2.65 12.72 -3.59
C ASN A 438 -2.59 11.23 -3.98
N HIS A 439 -3.74 10.63 -4.32
CA HIS A 439 -3.80 9.26 -4.83
C HIS A 439 -3.43 9.25 -6.31
N LYS A 440 -2.22 8.75 -6.61
CA LYS A 440 -1.68 8.67 -7.97
C LYS A 440 -1.48 7.21 -8.35
N LYS A 441 -1.77 6.88 -9.60
CA LYS A 441 -1.27 5.65 -10.22
C LYS A 441 0.08 5.99 -10.84
N GLY A 442 1.16 5.62 -10.15
CA GLY A 442 2.52 5.89 -10.61
C GLY A 442 2.81 5.17 -11.94
N ILE A 443 3.51 5.86 -12.83
CA ILE A 443 4.13 5.27 -14.02
C ILE A 443 5.61 5.34 -13.74
N ASP A 444 6.24 4.19 -13.54
CA ASP A 444 7.68 4.11 -13.48
C ASP A 444 8.23 4.06 -14.91
N PRO A 445 8.95 5.11 -15.37
CA PRO A 445 9.51 5.13 -16.71
C PRO A 445 10.57 4.05 -16.94
N LYS A 446 11.13 3.46 -15.88
CA LYS A 446 12.09 2.34 -16.00
C LYS A 446 11.37 1.00 -16.15
N ASN A 447 10.12 0.90 -15.71
CA ASN A 447 9.35 -0.35 -15.75
C ASN A 447 8.64 -0.57 -17.10
N PRO A 448 9.02 -1.60 -17.89
CA PRO A 448 8.39 -1.89 -19.19
C PRO A 448 6.88 -2.15 -19.10
N ALA A 449 6.43 -2.78 -18.00
CA ALA A 449 5.00 -3.03 -17.79
C ALA A 449 4.22 -1.72 -17.56
N SER A 450 4.83 -0.75 -16.89
CA SER A 450 4.25 0.58 -16.69
C SER A 450 4.16 1.36 -18.01
N LYS A 451 5.21 1.32 -18.85
CA LYS A 451 5.19 1.92 -20.20
C LYS A 451 4.05 1.36 -21.05
N LYS A 452 3.94 0.04 -21.13
CA LYS A 452 2.86 -0.64 -21.86
C LYS A 452 1.47 -0.29 -21.32
N SER A 453 1.34 -0.11 -20.01
CA SER A 453 0.08 0.36 -19.41
C SER A 453 -0.23 1.81 -19.78
N TRP A 454 0.78 2.65 -19.94
CA TRP A 454 0.63 4.05 -20.36
C TRP A 454 0.25 4.16 -21.82
N GLU A 455 0.93 3.44 -22.73
CA GLU A 455 0.59 3.37 -24.15
C GLU A 455 -0.87 2.93 -24.36
N LYS A 456 -1.32 1.90 -23.62
CA LYS A 456 -2.73 1.48 -23.64
C LYS A 456 -3.70 2.56 -23.17
N PHE A 457 -3.30 3.36 -22.19
CA PHE A 457 -4.11 4.47 -21.70
C PHE A 457 -4.19 5.57 -22.76
N GLU A 458 -3.06 5.97 -23.35
CA GLU A 458 -3.00 6.94 -24.44
C GLU A 458 -3.84 6.51 -25.64
N GLN A 459 -3.72 5.25 -26.07
CA GLN A 459 -4.55 4.69 -27.14
C GLN A 459 -6.04 4.74 -26.77
N SER A 460 -6.41 4.41 -25.52
CA SER A 460 -7.80 4.50 -25.07
C SER A 460 -8.32 5.94 -25.09
N VAL A 461 -7.49 6.92 -24.73
CA VAL A 461 -7.83 8.34 -24.79
C VAL A 461 -7.99 8.79 -26.24
N ALA A 462 -7.06 8.44 -27.13
CA ALA A 462 -7.13 8.75 -28.55
C ALA A 462 -8.42 8.19 -29.19
N ASN A 463 -8.71 6.92 -28.95
CA ASN A 463 -9.94 6.28 -29.44
C ASN A 463 -11.21 6.98 -28.93
N LYS A 464 -11.22 7.43 -27.67
CA LYS A 464 -12.36 8.18 -27.10
C LYS A 464 -12.50 9.57 -27.71
N LYS A 465 -11.40 10.28 -27.94
CA LYS A 465 -11.40 11.59 -28.61
C LYS A 465 -11.93 11.49 -30.04
N GLU A 466 -11.48 10.48 -30.77
CA GLU A 466 -11.97 10.22 -32.13
C GLU A 466 -13.47 9.90 -32.12
N LYS A 467 -13.93 9.06 -31.18
CA LYS A 467 -15.36 8.77 -31.02
C LYS A 467 -16.17 10.02 -30.68
N ILE A 468 -15.66 10.92 -29.85
CA ILE A 468 -16.31 12.22 -29.55
C ILE A 468 -16.43 13.04 -30.83
N LYS A 469 -15.34 13.16 -31.60
CA LYS A 469 -15.32 13.91 -32.87
C LYS A 469 -16.32 13.33 -33.88
N GLN A 470 -16.42 12.00 -33.99
CA GLN A 470 -17.42 11.33 -34.83
C GLN A 470 -18.85 11.67 -34.38
N ILE A 471 -19.13 11.59 -33.08
CA ILE A 471 -20.44 11.95 -32.53
C ILE A 471 -20.77 13.43 -32.80
N GLU A 472 -19.81 14.34 -32.62
CA GLU A 472 -19.99 15.77 -32.90
C GLU A 472 -20.31 16.04 -34.38
N LEU A 473 -19.65 15.31 -35.31
CA LEU A 473 -19.94 15.38 -36.74
C LEU A 473 -21.34 14.81 -37.05
N GLU A 474 -21.68 13.65 -36.51
CA GLU A 474 -23.01 13.03 -36.70
C GLU A 474 -24.15 13.90 -36.15
N LEU A 475 -23.92 14.59 -35.03
CA LEU A 475 -24.85 15.58 -34.48
C LEU A 475 -25.00 16.80 -35.39
N LYS A 476 -23.89 17.33 -35.92
CA LYS A 476 -23.89 18.46 -36.88
C LYS A 476 -24.65 18.09 -38.16
N ASP A 477 -24.47 16.87 -38.64
CA ASP A 477 -25.12 16.32 -39.82
C ASP A 477 -26.57 15.84 -39.57
N LYS A 478 -27.08 15.93 -38.33
CA LYS A 478 -28.38 15.38 -37.91
C LYS A 478 -28.59 13.89 -38.22
N LYS A 479 -27.49 13.12 -38.25
CA LYS A 479 -27.48 11.67 -38.50
C LYS A 479 -27.44 10.83 -37.22
N TRP A 480 -27.16 11.47 -36.08
CA TRP A 480 -27.14 10.80 -34.78
C TRP A 480 -28.54 10.34 -34.38
N LYS A 481 -28.73 9.03 -34.19
CA LYS A 481 -30.02 8.41 -33.79
C LYS A 481 -30.22 8.39 -32.28
#